data_AF-A0A090RW89-F1
#
_entry.id   AF-A0A090RW89-F1
#
_cell.length_a   1.000
_cell.length_b   1.000
_cell.length_c   1.000
_cell.angle_alpha   90.00
_cell.angle_beta   90.00
_cell.angle_gamma   90.00
#
_symmetry.space_group_name_H-M   'P 1'
#
loop_
_entity.id
_entity.type
_entity.pdbx_description
1 polymer ?
#
loop_
_entity_poly.entity_id
_entity_poly.type
_entity_poly.pdbx_seq_one_letter_code
_entity_poly.pdbx_strand_id
1 'polypeptide(L)' 'MCLDCGEVIEFSDDLIETRQKEIAAKYNIELTNHSLYLYGKCIGGACKTDPKAHKPK' A
#
# COMPACT_ATOMS: atom_id res chain seq x y z
N MET A 1 -0.57 -2.84 3.97
CA MET A 1 -0.80 -3.92 4.95
C MET A 1 0.43 -4.81 5.02
N CYS A 2 0.96 -5.01 6.22
CA CYS A 2 2.01 -5.99 6.46
C CYS A 2 1.41 -7.39 6.55
N LEU A 3 1.93 -8.31 5.73
CA LEU A 3 1.44 -9.68 5.68
C LEU A 3 1.82 -10.52 6.92
N ASP A 4 2.86 -10.13 7.67
CA ASP A 4 3.32 -10.93 8.82
C ASP A 4 2.82 -10.38 10.17
N CYS A 5 2.67 -9.06 10.35
CA CYS A 5 2.17 -8.49 11.62
C CYS A 5 0.74 -7.94 11.54
N GLY A 6 0.13 -7.95 10.35
CA GLY A 6 -1.23 -7.44 10.14
C GLY A 6 -1.36 -5.93 10.35
N GLU A 7 -0.25 -5.18 10.42
CA GLU A 7 -0.32 -3.74 10.53
C GLU A 7 -0.87 -3.12 9.24
N VAL A 8 -1.85 -2.25 9.42
CA VAL A 8 -2.47 -1.50 8.34
C VAL A 8 -2.04 -0.05 8.49
N ILE A 9 -1.41 0.45 7.44
CA ILE A 9 -1.01 1.85 7.35
C ILE A 9 -1.92 2.46 6.30
N GLU A 10 -2.74 3.41 6.73
CA GLU A 10 -3.54 4.24 5.84
C GLU A 10 -2.68 5.38 5.30
N PHE A 11 -2.80 5.66 4.01
CA PHE A 11 -2.06 6.73 3.37
C PHE A 11 -2.91 7.39 2.27
N SER A 12 -2.55 8.63 1.95
CA SER A 12 -3.02 9.38 0.79
C SER A 12 -1.80 10.00 0.14
N ASP A 13 -1.74 9.98 -1.18
CA ASP A 13 -0.62 10.51 -1.96
C ASP A 13 -1.13 11.17 -3.24
N ASP A 14 -0.88 12.49 -3.37
CA ASP A 14 -1.43 13.30 -4.47
C ASP A 14 -0.91 12.86 -5.85
N LEU A 15 0.31 12.31 -5.91
CA LEU A 15 0.88 11.82 -7.17
C LEU A 15 0.16 10.55 -7.61
N ILE A 16 -0.08 9.61 -6.71
CA ILE A 16 -0.84 8.38 -7.01
C ILE A 16 -2.25 8.73 -7.50
N GLU A 17 -2.95 9.64 -6.82
CA GLU A 17 -4.29 10.10 -7.20
C GLU A 17 -4.31 10.74 -8.59
N THR A 18 -3.31 11.57 -8.88
CA THR A 18 -3.16 12.21 -10.20
C THR A 18 -2.94 11.16 -11.28
N ARG A 19 -2.07 10.17 -11.04
CA ARG A 19 -1.79 9.09 -12.01
C ARG A 19 -3.00 8.20 -12.26
N GLN A 20 -3.80 7.91 -11.25
CA GLN A 20 -5.03 7.12 -11.41
C GLN A 20 -6.06 7.84 -12.31
N LYS A 21 -6.23 9.16 -12.12
CA LYS A 21 -7.10 10.00 -12.97
C LYS A 21 -6.60 10.06 -14.42
N GLU A 22 -5.30 10.26 -14.62
CA GLU A 22 -4.69 10.29 -15.96
C GLU A 22 -4.89 8.97 -16.72
N ILE A 23 -4.71 7.83 -16.03
CA ILE A 23 -4.91 6.51 -16.63
C ILE A 23 -6.38 6.30 -17.01
N ALA A 24 -7.33 6.67 -16.13
CA ALA A 24 -8.75 6.58 -16.43
C ALA A 24 -9.12 7.42 -17.67
N ALA A 25 -8.66 8.69 -17.71
CA ALA A 25 -8.87 9.57 -18.86
C ALA A 25 -8.27 9.00 -20.16
N LYS A 26 -7.07 8.41 -20.10
CA LYS A 26 -6.41 7.80 -21.27
C LYS A 26 -7.24 6.68 -21.90
N TYR A 27 -7.99 5.93 -21.11
CA TYR A 27 -8.83 4.83 -21.59
C TYR A 27 -10.32 5.22 -21.70
N ASN A 28 -10.66 6.51 -21.65
CA ASN A 28 -12.02 7.03 -21.69
C ASN A 28 -12.94 6.42 -20.61
N ILE A 29 -12.41 6.25 -19.40
CA ILE A 29 -13.13 5.75 -18.22
C ILE A 29 -13.44 6.93 -17.30
N GLU A 30 -14.70 7.06 -16.89
CA GLU A 30 -15.09 7.94 -15.78
C GLU A 30 -14.78 7.25 -14.45
N LEU A 31 -13.77 7.75 -13.74
CA LEU A 31 -13.36 7.19 -12.45
C LEU A 31 -14.29 7.69 -11.34
N THR A 32 -15.17 6.82 -10.83
CA THR A 32 -16.10 7.18 -9.73
C THR A 32 -15.49 6.90 -8.36
N ASN A 33 -14.73 5.80 -8.24
CA ASN A 33 -14.11 5.33 -7.01
C ASN A 33 -12.86 4.52 -7.35
N HIS A 34 -11.95 4.43 -6.40
CA HIS A 34 -10.80 3.54 -6.47
C HIS A 34 -10.46 3.00 -5.08
N SER A 35 -9.72 1.90 -5.05
CA SER A 35 -9.15 1.35 -3.83
C SER A 35 -7.75 0.86 -4.15
N LEU A 36 -6.78 1.32 -3.37
CA LEU A 36 -5.38 0.92 -3.53
C LEU A 36 -4.92 0.22 -2.26
N TYR A 37 -4.56 -1.05 -2.42
CA TYR A 37 -3.98 -1.84 -1.35
C TYR A 37 -2.55 -2.22 -1.71
N LEU A 38 -1.61 -1.82 -0.85
CA LEU A 38 -0.23 -2.26 -0.95
C LEU A 38 0.02 -3.33 0.10
N TYR A 39 0.41 -4.52 -0.36
CA TYR A 39 0.75 -5.66 0.50
C TYR A 39 2.27 -5.81 0.52
N GLY A 40 2.82 -5.96 1.71
CA GLY A 40 4.26 -6.07 1.87
C GLY A 40 4.65 -6.59 3.24
N LYS A 41 5.92 -6.42 3.57
CA LYS A 41 6.48 -6.71 4.89
C LYS A 41 7.08 -5.43 5.44
N CYS A 42 6.92 -5.18 6.74
CA CYS A 42 7.48 -3.99 7.36
C CYS A 42 9.01 -4.02 7.27
N ILE A 43 9.62 -2.91 6.83
CA ILE A 43 11.08 -2.77 6.76
C ILE A 43 11.49 -1.96 7.98
N GLY A 44 12.49 -2.42 8.75
CA GLY A 44 13.09 -1.63 9.83
C GLY A 44 12.79 -2.10 11.27
N GLY A 45 12.05 -3.20 11.45
CA GLY A 45 12.04 -3.95 12.71
C GLY A 45 10.97 -3.52 13.72
N ALA A 46 10.46 -4.54 14.43
CA ALA A 46 9.33 -4.55 15.37
C ALA A 46 7.95 -4.49 14.70
N CYS A 47 7.58 -5.51 13.91
CA CYS A 47 6.27 -5.51 13.25
C CYS A 47 5.11 -5.21 14.23
N LYS A 48 4.95 -6.02 15.26
CA LYS A 48 4.08 -5.61 16.37
C LYS A 48 4.65 -5.84 17.76
N THR A 49 5.88 -6.35 17.85
CA THR A 49 6.73 -6.51 19.06
C THR A 49 7.70 -7.68 18.92
N ASP A 50 7.46 -8.62 17.99
CA ASP A 50 8.30 -9.81 17.86
C ASP A 50 9.65 -9.50 17.18
N PRO A 51 10.77 -9.87 17.83
CA PRO A 51 12.08 -9.35 17.50
C PRO A 51 12.75 -9.99 16.28
N LYS A 52 12.20 -11.05 15.68
CA LYS A 52 12.79 -11.70 14.48
C LYS A 52 12.01 -11.46 13.18
N ALA A 53 10.96 -10.64 13.24
CA ALA A 53 9.89 -10.28 12.29
C ALA A 53 10.03 -10.66 10.81
N HIS A 54 11.18 -10.51 10.18
CA HIS A 54 11.32 -10.81 8.76
C HIS A 54 12.70 -11.39 8.40
N LYS A 55 13.39 -12.09 9.32
CA LYS A 55 14.72 -12.68 9.05
C LYS A 55 14.64 -13.92 8.13
N PRO A 56 15.38 -13.98 6.99
CA PRO A 56 15.80 -15.26 6.40
C PRO A 56 16.98 -15.84 7.21
N LYS A 57 17.14 -17.18 7.19
CA LYS A 57 18.18 -17.92 7.95
C LYS A 57 19.58 -17.40 7.72
#